data_AF-A0A1I2Y851-F1
#
_entry.id   AF-A0A1I2Y851-F1
#
_cell.length_a   1.000
_cell.length_b   1.000
_cell.length_c   1.000
_cell.angle_alpha   90.00
_cell.angle_beta   90.00
_cell.angle_gamma   90.00
#
_symmetry.space_group_name_H-M   'P 1'
#
loop_
_entity.id
_entity.type
_entity.pdbx_description
1 polymer ?
#
loop_
_entity_poly.entity_id
_entity_poly.type
_entity_poly.pdbx_seq_one_letter_code
_entity_poly.pdbx_strand_id
1 'polypeptide(L)' 'MKKVHESICKAVNDVITMPRELNDLAREKTAEGYQVERGVAGTVIVKLDDGEIHFVPAAGCIKMIAFAY' A
#
# COMPACT_ATOMS: atom_id res chain seq x y z
N MET A 1 -3.19 15.13 8.48
CA MET A 1 -3.05 14.20 7.34
C MET A 1 -3.35 14.88 6.01
N LYS A 2 -2.30 15.18 5.25
CA LYS A 2 -2.38 15.74 3.90
C LYS A 2 -1.75 14.76 2.91
N LYS A 3 -2.42 14.48 1.78
CA LYS A 3 -1.82 13.71 0.68
C LYS A 3 -0.65 14.50 0.10
N VAL A 4 0.55 13.94 0.13
CA VAL A 4 1.76 14.59 -0.36
C VAL A 4 2.26 13.99 -1.68
N HIS A 5 1.95 12.72 -1.93
CA HIS A 5 2.36 12.04 -3.16
C HIS A 5 1.40 10.92 -3.54
N GLU A 6 1.23 10.68 -4.84
CA GLU A 6 0.51 9.53 -5.41
C GLU A 6 1.25 9.03 -6.65
N SER A 7 1.51 7.72 -6.70
CA SER A 7 2.13 7.07 -7.85
C SER A 7 1.69 5.62 -8.00
N ILE A 8 1.98 5.03 -9.16
CA ILE A 8 1.75 3.60 -9.40
C ILE A 8 2.91 2.84 -8.78
N CYS A 9 2.63 1.98 -7.80
CA CYS A 9 3.63 1.11 -7.21
C CYS A 9 3.86 -0.13 -8.07
N LYS A 10 2.77 -0.76 -8.51
CA LYS A 10 2.84 -2.01 -9.28
C LYS A 10 1.69 -2.11 -10.27
N ALA A 11 1.99 -2.49 -11.51
CA ALA A 11 0.97 -2.89 -12.47
C ALA A 11 0.54 -4.34 -12.15
N VAL A 12 -0.76 -4.57 -12.08
CA VAL A 12 -1.35 -5.87 -11.77
C VAL A 12 -2.39 -6.17 -12.84
N ASN A 13 -1.98 -6.90 -13.87
CA ASN A 13 -2.81 -7.18 -15.04
C ASN A 13 -4.00 -8.09 -14.74
N ASP A 14 -3.92 -8.90 -13.67
CA ASP A 14 -5.00 -9.77 -13.22
C ASP A 14 -5.50 -9.34 -11.83
N VAL A 15 -6.71 -8.80 -11.78
CA VAL A 15 -7.35 -8.32 -10.54
C VAL A 15 -7.56 -9.47 -9.53
N ILE A 16 -7.66 -10.73 -9.98
CA ILE A 16 -7.79 -11.89 -9.09
C ILE A 16 -6.50 -12.06 -8.25
N THR A 17 -5.34 -11.69 -8.80
CA THR A 17 -4.05 -11.76 -8.09
C THR A 17 -3.81 -10.58 -7.15
N MET A 18 -4.58 -9.49 -7.28
CA MET A 18 -4.42 -8.25 -6.51
C MET A 18 -4.34 -8.46 -4.99
N PRO A 19 -5.21 -9.28 -4.36
CA PRO A 19 -5.13 -9.51 -2.91
C PRO A 19 -3.83 -10.21 -2.50
N ARG A 20 -3.32 -11.12 -3.35
CA ARG A 20 -2.04 -11.79 -3.12
C ARG A 20 -0.89 -10.80 -3.19
N GLU A 21 -0.88 -9.96 -4.22
CA GLU A 21 0.15 -8.92 -4.39
C GLU A 21 0.19 -7.96 -3.20
N LEU A 22 -0.97 -7.54 -2.68
CA LEU A 22 -1.05 -6.75 -1.46
C LEU A 22 -0.60 -7.52 -0.20
N ASN A 23 -0.82 -8.83 -0.12
CA ASN A 23 -0.31 -9.65 0.99
C ASN A 23 1.21 -9.74 0.97
N ASP A 24 1.78 -9.97 -0.21
CA ASP A 24 3.22 -10.09 -0.38
C ASP A 24 3.90 -8.75 -0.05
N LEU A 25 3.32 -7.64 -0.48
CA LEU A 25 3.80 -6.29 -0.15
C LEU A 25 3.71 -5.99 1.36
N ALA A 26 2.62 -6.39 2.02
CA ALA A 26 2.52 -6.26 3.48
C ALA A 26 3.60 -7.06 4.20
N ARG A 27 3.89 -8.28 3.75
CA ARG A 27 4.95 -9.13 4.31
C ARG A 27 6.34 -8.53 4.13
N GLU A 28 6.63 -8.01 2.93
CA GLU A 28 7.90 -7.31 2.67
C GLU A 28 8.08 -6.12 3.60
N LYS A 29 7.07 -5.26 3.75
CA LYS A 29 7.18 -4.07 4.62
C LYS A 29 7.31 -4.41 6.10
N THR A 30 6.64 -5.45 6.56
CA THR A 30 6.87 -5.97 7.92
C THR A 30 8.29 -6.53 8.07
N ALA A 31 8.83 -7.22 7.05
CA ALA A 31 10.18 -7.77 7.08
C ALA A 31 11.27 -6.67 7.03
N GLU A 32 10.98 -5.54 6.38
CA GLU A 32 11.80 -4.32 6.42
C GLU A 32 11.76 -3.62 7.79
N GLY A 33 10.87 -4.05 8.71
CA GLY A 33 10.76 -3.52 10.08
C GLY A 33 9.68 -2.45 10.25
N TYR A 34 8.88 -2.17 9.22
CA TYR A 34 7.79 -1.20 9.34
C TYR A 34 6.57 -1.78 10.05
N GLN A 35 5.83 -0.92 10.76
CA GLN A 35 4.50 -1.27 11.26
C GLN A 35 3.49 -1.21 10.12
N VAL A 36 2.85 -2.35 9.85
CA VAL A 36 1.87 -2.51 8.77
C VAL A 36 0.48 -2.76 9.33
N GLU A 37 -0.50 -1.98 8.86
CA GLU A 37 -1.92 -2.14 9.12
C GLU A 37 -2.68 -2.49 7.83
N ARG A 38 -3.90 -3.02 8.00
CA ARG A 38 -4.76 -3.46 6.89
C ARG A 38 -6.02 -2.61 6.87
N GLY A 39 -6.18 -1.86 5.78
CA GLY A 39 -7.34 -1.02 5.53
C GLY A 39 -8.46 -1.71 4.75
N VAL A 40 -9.45 -0.92 4.34
CA VAL A 40 -10.59 -1.37 3.54
C VAL A 40 -10.11 -1.97 2.21
N ALA A 41 -10.82 -2.98 1.72
CA ALA A 41 -10.51 -3.69 0.47
C ALA A 41 -9.09 -4.32 0.41
N GLY A 42 -8.48 -4.60 1.57
CA GLY A 42 -7.14 -5.19 1.63
C GLY A 42 -6.01 -4.19 1.42
N THR A 43 -6.30 -2.88 1.44
CA THR A 43 -5.29 -1.82 1.42
C THR A 43 -4.21 -2.09 2.46
N VAL A 44 -2.94 -1.89 2.09
CA VAL A 44 -1.81 -2.02 3.02
C VAL A 44 -1.41 -0.63 3.48
N ILE A 45 -1.39 -0.39 4.78
CA ILE A 45 -1.02 0.90 5.36
C ILE A 45 0.29 0.71 6.12
N VAL A 46 1.32 1.42 5.70
CA VAL A 46 2.63 1.43 6.37
C VAL A 46 2.71 2.70 7.21
N LYS A 47 2.91 2.54 8.53
CA LYS A 47 3.09 3.66 9.45
C LYS A 47 4.54 4.13 9.42
N LEU A 48 4.73 5.43 9.33
CA LEU A 48 6.01 6.13 9.43
C LEU A 48 5.94 7.09 10.64
N ASP A 49 7.09 7.58 11.07
CA ASP A 49 7.17 8.52 12.20
C ASP A 49 6.47 9.87 11.89
N ASP A 50 6.49 10.30 10.63
CA ASP A 50 5.99 11.59 10.15
C ASP A 50 4.76 11.46 9.22
N GLY A 51 4.24 10.24 9.05
CA GLY A 51 3.15 10.01 8.12
C GLY A 51 2.82 8.55 7.89
N GLU A 52 2.20 8.28 6.75
CA GLU A 52 1.79 6.93 6.37
C GLU A 52 1.86 6.74 4.86
N ILE A 53 2.13 5.51 4.42
CA ILE A 53 2.07 5.12 3.01
C ILE A 53 0.96 4.08 2.84
N HIS A 54 0.00 4.37 1.97
CA HIS A 54 -1.14 3.52 1.69
C HIS A 54 -0.97 2.89 0.30
N PHE A 55 -0.95 1.56 0.24
CA PHE A 55 -0.97 0.79 -0.98
C PHE A 55 -2.40 0.34 -1.27
N VAL A 56 -3.03 1.02 -2.22
CA VAL A 56 -4.47 0.90 -2.51
C VAL A 56 -4.65 0.13 -3.82
N PRO A 57 -5.49 -0.92 -3.86
CA PRO A 57 -5.85 -1.56 -5.11
C PRO A 57 -6.65 -0.60 -6.00
N ALA A 58 -6.27 -0.53 -7.27
CA ALA A 58 -6.96 0.21 -8.32
C ALA A 58 -7.13 -0.69 -9.56
N ALA A 59 -7.92 -0.23 -10.54
CA ALA A 59 -8.16 -1.00 -11.77
C ALA A 59 -6.84 -1.28 -12.50
N GLY A 60 -6.39 -2.54 -12.47
CA GLY A 60 -5.16 -3.00 -13.13
C GLY A 60 -3.84 -2.60 -12.45
N CYS A 61 -3.87 -2.02 -11.24
CA CYS A 61 -2.64 -1.63 -10.55
C CYS A 61 -2.81 -1.47 -9.04
N ILE A 62 -1.70 -1.43 -8.32
CA ILE A 62 -1.61 -0.99 -6.94
C ILE A 62 -1.03 0.41 -6.95
N LYS A 63 -1.79 1.36 -6.41
CA LYS A 63 -1.33 2.73 -6.19
C LYS A 63 -0.64 2.83 -4.84
N MET A 64 0.39 3.65 -4.77
CA MET A 64 1.00 4.08 -3.53
C MET A 64 0.65 5.54 -3.29
N ILE A 65 0.13 5.82 -2.10
CA ILE A 65 -0.29 7.15 -1.69
C ILE A 65 0.43 7.48 -0.39
N ALA A 66 1.24 8.54 -0.39
CA ALA A 66 1.91 9.01 0.82
C ALA A 66 1.12 10.15 1.45
N PHE A 67 0.97 10.07 2.77
CA PHE A 67 0.36 11.08 3.62
C PHE A 67 1.39 11.55 4.64
N ALA A 68 1.43 12.86 4.89
CA ALA A 68 2.17 13.45 6.01
C ALA A 68 1.18 13.95 7.06
N TYR A 69 1.57 13.92 8.34
CA TYR A 69 0.71 14.37 9.44
C TYR A 69 0.43 15.88 9.41
#